data_AF-A0A1P8EMN2-F1
#
_entry.id   AF-A0A1P8EMN2-F1
#
_cell.length_a   1.000
_cell.length_b   1.000
_cell.length_c   1.000
_cell.angle_alpha   90.00
_cell.angle_beta   90.00
_cell.angle_gamma   90.00
#
_symmetry.space_group_name_H-M   'P 1'
#
loop_
_entity.id
_entity.type
_entity.pdbx_description
1 polymer ?
#
loop_
_entity_poly.entity_id
_entity_poly.type
_entity_poly.pdbx_seq_one_letter_code
_entity_poly.pdbx_strand_id
1 'polypeptide(L)'
;MAQLNALIPLDQIDTDPKQVLAIKRMDLVPLLDNPYRLNHYADQLIQAQAVLLNQISPELTHDLSRVISHLIDKLSKSDKVIKKKSFNRLQKWFGVDIEHDQTQLNYLHGLDALIEQADRLSQQLAVEIQKSQSRIQQLLGLREQMALYIVAAQEFLGEYPAFIRHQHPLDHFSERLSKKINSLQTLQASNDLAITQMFLTQQLSFGLLDRFKEAQQVLIPAWQYHLKQSMQNSSALELQKLDHSRESLLTILRQSLEKRVEP
;
A
#
# COMPACT_ATOMS: atom_id res chain seq x y z
N MET A 1 -0.13 -13.15 8.52
CA MET A 1 -1.59 -13.01 8.49
C MET A 1 -1.96 -11.71 9.18
N ALA A 2 -2.26 -10.65 8.43
CA ALA A 2 -2.85 -9.45 8.99
C ALA A 2 -4.33 -9.51 8.60
N GLN A 3 -5.16 -10.07 9.47
CA GLN A 3 -6.61 -9.88 9.35
C GLN A 3 -6.86 -8.37 9.32
N LEU A 4 -7.80 -7.95 8.47
CA LEU A 4 -8.39 -6.61 8.55
C LEU A 4 -8.96 -6.46 9.96
N ASN A 5 -8.14 -5.97 10.90
CA ASN A 5 -8.65 -5.51 12.17
C ASN A 5 -9.45 -4.27 11.83
N ALA A 6 -10.77 -4.45 11.69
CA ALA A 6 -11.70 -3.35 11.61
C ALA A 6 -11.34 -2.34 12.69
N LEU A 7 -11.16 -1.08 12.30
CA LEU A 7 -10.85 -0.02 13.26
C LEU A 7 -11.91 -0.05 14.37
N ILE A 8 -11.44 -0.10 15.62
CA ILE A 8 -12.33 -0.11 16.78
C ILE A 8 -13.23 1.14 16.69
N PRO A 9 -14.57 1.03 16.79
CA PRO A 9 -15.46 2.18 16.78
C PRO A 9 -15.01 3.28 17.76
N LEU A 10 -15.19 4.56 17.39
CA LEU A 10 -14.67 5.70 18.18
C LEU A 10 -15.19 5.72 19.62
N ASP A 11 -16.42 5.26 19.83
CA ASP A 11 -17.11 5.13 21.12
C ASP A 11 -16.61 3.95 21.98
N GLN A 12 -15.81 3.06 21.41
CA GLN A 12 -15.26 1.87 22.06
C GLN A 12 -13.76 1.98 22.33
N ILE A 13 -13.13 3.10 21.98
CA ILE A 13 -11.73 3.36 22.31
C ILE A 13 -11.66 3.65 23.81
N ASP A 14 -10.77 2.93 24.51
CA ASP A 14 -10.54 3.16 25.93
C ASP A 14 -10.01 4.58 26.15
N THR A 15 -10.67 5.34 27.01
CA THR A 15 -10.35 6.74 27.27
C THR A 15 -9.93 6.92 28.72
N ASP A 16 -8.75 7.49 28.94
CA ASP A 16 -8.27 7.81 30.30
C ASP A 16 -9.12 8.96 30.88
N PRO A 17 -9.89 8.73 31.96
CA PRO A 17 -10.75 9.76 32.56
C PRO A 17 -9.97 11.01 32.98
N LYS A 18 -8.67 10.89 33.32
CA LYS A 18 -7.84 12.04 33.67
C LYS A 18 -7.56 12.93 32.47
N GLN A 19 -7.35 12.34 31.30
CA GLN A 19 -7.11 13.08 30.06
C GLN A 19 -8.39 13.75 29.57
N VAL A 20 -9.52 13.02 29.64
CA VAL A 20 -10.84 13.58 29.36
C VAL A 20 -11.12 14.80 30.24
N LEU A 21 -10.85 14.70 31.55
CA LEU A 21 -11.00 15.82 32.49
C LEU A 21 -10.05 16.99 32.19
N ALA A 22 -8.82 16.71 31.77
CA ALA A 22 -7.87 17.74 31.37
C ALA A 22 -8.39 18.53 30.15
N ILE A 23 -8.87 17.84 29.10
CA ILE A 23 -9.46 18.47 27.91
C ILE A 23 -10.68 19.31 28.30
N LYS A 24 -11.58 18.79 29.16
CA LYS A 24 -12.72 19.56 29.65
C LYS A 24 -12.28 20.88 30.30
N ARG A 25 -11.30 20.84 31.19
CA ARG A 25 -10.85 22.02 31.96
C ARG A 25 -10.03 23.01 31.13
N MET A 26 -9.13 22.50 30.31
CA MET A 26 -8.13 23.31 29.62
C MET A 26 -8.62 23.80 28.26
N ASP A 27 -9.44 22.99 27.57
CA ASP A 27 -9.82 23.28 26.19
C ASP A 27 -11.29 23.66 26.07
N LEU A 28 -12.21 23.02 26.81
CA LEU A 28 -13.66 23.23 26.67
C LEU A 28 -14.22 24.37 27.54
N VAL A 29 -13.78 24.48 28.80
CA VAL A 29 -14.20 25.60 29.70
C VAL A 29 -13.91 26.98 29.09
N PRO A 30 -12.72 27.25 28.50
CA PRO A 30 -12.44 28.55 27.88
C PRO A 30 -13.28 28.87 26.63
N LEU A 31 -14.02 27.91 26.08
CA LEU A 31 -14.90 28.12 24.92
C LEU A 31 -16.23 28.78 25.30
N LEU A 32 -16.62 28.68 26.57
CA LEU A 32 -17.85 29.30 27.09
C LEU A 32 -17.81 30.81 26.89
N ASP A 33 -16.65 31.42 27.12
CA ASP A 33 -16.47 32.87 27.06
C ASP A 33 -16.12 33.39 25.64
N ASN A 34 -15.81 32.49 24.68
CA ASN A 34 -15.35 32.90 23.35
C ASN A 34 -15.85 31.98 22.23
N PRO A 35 -16.91 32.38 21.50
CA PRO A 35 -17.47 31.61 20.39
C PRO A 35 -16.50 31.32 19.24
N TYR A 36 -15.50 32.18 19.01
CA TYR A 36 -14.52 31.98 17.93
C TYR A 36 -13.60 30.78 18.21
N ARG A 37 -13.27 30.52 19.49
CA ARG A 37 -12.40 29.41 19.87
C ARG A 37 -13.06 28.04 19.63
N LEU A 38 -14.39 27.97 19.67
CA LEU A 38 -15.12 26.72 19.42
C LEU A 38 -14.93 26.24 17.98
N ASN A 39 -14.81 27.15 17.01
CA ASN A 39 -14.53 26.78 15.62
C ASN A 39 -13.18 26.06 15.50
N HIS A 40 -12.22 26.43 16.34
CA HIS A 40 -10.87 25.87 16.37
C HIS A 40 -10.69 24.65 17.27
N TYR A 41 -11.77 24.18 17.91
CA TYR A 41 -11.71 22.99 18.74
C TYR A 41 -11.26 21.77 17.92
N ALA A 42 -10.21 21.09 18.40
CA ALA A 42 -9.56 19.96 17.73
C ALA A 42 -8.94 20.25 16.33
N ASP A 43 -8.81 21.52 15.90
CA ASP A 43 -8.28 21.85 14.56
C ASP A 43 -6.84 21.33 14.34
N GLN A 44 -6.03 21.31 15.39
CA GLN A 44 -4.67 20.75 15.33
C GLN A 44 -4.68 19.28 14.91
N LEU A 45 -5.63 18.49 15.42
CA LEU A 45 -5.80 17.09 15.05
C LEU A 45 -6.28 16.95 13.61
N ILE A 46 -7.23 17.79 13.19
CA ILE A 46 -7.74 17.81 11.81
C ILE A 46 -6.60 18.09 10.83
N GLN A 47 -5.79 19.12 11.10
CA GLN A 47 -4.67 19.50 10.25
C GLN A 47 -3.59 18.41 10.22
N ALA A 48 -3.24 17.84 11.37
CA ALA A 48 -2.26 16.76 11.46
C ALA A 48 -2.70 15.52 10.66
N GLN A 49 -3.97 15.10 10.80
CA GLN A 49 -4.51 13.99 10.03
C GLN A 49 -4.53 14.30 8.52
N ALA A 50 -4.93 15.50 8.11
CA ALA A 50 -4.98 15.91 6.70
C ALA A 50 -3.61 15.84 6.00
N VAL A 51 -2.54 16.28 6.68
CA VAL A 51 -1.17 16.20 6.14
C VAL A 51 -0.75 14.76 5.88
N LEU A 52 -1.09 13.84 6.79
CA LEU A 52 -0.73 12.42 6.68
C LEU A 52 -1.53 11.69 5.60
N LEU A 53 -2.78 12.09 5.37
CA LEU A 53 -3.67 11.46 4.38
C LEU A 53 -3.39 11.89 2.92
N ASN A 54 -2.88 13.09 2.68
CA ASN A 54 -2.70 13.66 1.33
C ASN A 54 -1.60 12.99 0.47
N GLN A 55 -0.79 12.07 1.01
CA GLN A 55 0.42 11.56 0.33
C GLN A 55 0.29 10.16 -0.29
N ILE A 56 -0.92 9.62 -0.41
CA ILE A 56 -1.12 8.23 -0.84
C ILE A 56 -1.08 8.15 -2.37
N SER A 57 0.08 7.84 -2.96
CA SER A 57 0.18 7.51 -4.38
C SER A 57 0.33 5.98 -4.57
N PRO A 58 -0.61 5.30 -5.26
CA PRO A 58 -0.50 3.87 -5.58
C PRO A 58 0.44 3.60 -6.77
N GLU A 59 1.16 4.61 -7.25
CA GLU A 59 1.91 4.60 -8.51
C GLU A 59 2.98 3.50 -8.54
N LEU A 60 3.81 3.40 -7.50
CA LEU A 60 4.87 2.38 -7.43
C LEU A 60 4.33 0.95 -7.51
N THR A 61 3.18 0.68 -6.89
CA THR A 61 2.54 -0.65 -6.95
C THR A 61 2.04 -0.94 -8.37
N HIS A 62 1.45 0.06 -9.02
CA HIS A 62 0.99 -0.08 -10.40
C HIS A 62 2.15 -0.24 -11.38
N ASP A 63 3.22 0.54 -11.23
CA ASP A 63 4.39 0.47 -12.10
C ASP A 63 5.11 -0.86 -11.97
N LEU A 64 5.30 -1.37 -10.74
CA LEU A 64 5.87 -2.70 -10.53
C LEU A 64 4.98 -3.78 -11.17
N SER A 65 3.66 -3.70 -10.99
CA SER A 65 2.71 -4.63 -11.61
C SER A 65 2.80 -4.61 -13.14
N ARG A 66 2.98 -3.42 -13.73
CA ARG A 66 3.14 -3.25 -15.18
C ARG A 66 4.43 -3.90 -15.67
N VAL A 67 5.56 -3.65 -15.00
CA VAL A 67 6.86 -4.25 -15.37
C VAL A 67 6.82 -5.78 -15.24
N ILE A 68 6.21 -6.31 -14.18
CA ILE A 68 5.98 -7.76 -14.02
C ILE A 68 5.12 -8.32 -15.16
N SER A 69 4.07 -7.61 -15.56
CA SER A 69 3.22 -8.01 -16.71
C SER A 69 4.03 -8.10 -18.01
N HIS A 70 4.92 -7.13 -18.27
CA HIS A 70 5.82 -7.19 -19.41
C HIS A 70 6.82 -8.34 -19.33
N LEU A 71 7.29 -8.66 -18.13
CA LEU A 71 8.20 -9.78 -17.90
C LEU A 71 7.49 -11.12 -18.15
N ILE A 72 6.24 -11.28 -17.73
CA ILE A 72 5.38 -12.44 -18.05
C ILE A 72 5.19 -12.56 -19.57
N ASP A 73 4.87 -11.47 -20.26
CA ASP A 73 4.67 -11.48 -21.72
C ASP A 73 5.95 -11.95 -22.44
N LYS A 74 7.11 -11.39 -22.08
CA LYS A 74 8.40 -11.80 -22.67
C LYS A 74 8.74 -13.25 -22.36
N LEU A 75 8.56 -13.72 -21.12
CA LEU A 75 8.82 -15.11 -20.74
C LEU A 75 7.88 -16.09 -21.43
N SER A 76 6.59 -15.74 -21.61
CA SER A 76 5.63 -16.61 -22.30
C SER A 76 5.97 -16.83 -23.78
N LYS A 77 6.67 -15.87 -24.40
CA LYS A 77 7.11 -15.91 -25.79
C LYS A 77 8.52 -16.52 -25.95
N SER A 78 9.16 -16.95 -24.85
CA SER A 78 10.55 -17.42 -24.84
C SER A 78 10.81 -18.58 -25.80
N ASP A 79 9.88 -19.52 -25.96
CA ASP A 79 10.09 -20.72 -26.78
C ASP A 79 10.28 -20.43 -28.27
N LYS A 80 9.71 -19.31 -28.74
CA LYS A 80 9.84 -18.92 -30.15
C LYS A 80 11.22 -18.34 -30.47
N VAL A 81 11.92 -17.84 -29.44
CA VAL A 81 13.19 -17.12 -29.56
C VAL A 81 14.36 -17.98 -29.06
N ILE A 82 14.14 -18.84 -28.06
CA ILE A 82 15.19 -19.61 -27.37
C ILE A 82 15.37 -21.02 -27.97
N LYS A 83 14.40 -21.56 -28.72
CA LYS A 83 14.54 -22.89 -29.33
C LYS A 83 15.63 -22.87 -30.41
N LYS A 84 16.69 -23.65 -30.17
CA LYS A 84 17.81 -23.88 -31.08
C LYS A 84 17.30 -24.41 -32.42
N LYS A 85 17.35 -23.58 -33.46
CA LYS A 85 17.12 -24.02 -34.85
C LYS A 85 18.41 -24.60 -35.39
N SER A 86 18.34 -25.77 -36.02
CA SER A 86 19.49 -26.33 -36.73
C SER A 86 19.66 -25.58 -38.06
N PHE A 87 20.65 -24.71 -38.15
CA PHE A 87 20.96 -24.01 -39.40
C PHE A 87 21.81 -24.89 -40.32
N ASN A 88 21.33 -25.11 -41.54
CA ASN A 88 22.11 -25.79 -42.57
C ASN A 88 23.28 -24.90 -43.04
N ARG A 89 24.32 -25.50 -43.64
CA ARG A 89 25.58 -24.80 -44.03
C ARG A 89 25.35 -23.58 -44.94
N LEU A 90 24.29 -23.58 -45.75
CA LEU A 90 23.86 -22.42 -46.55
C LEU A 90 23.29 -21.28 -45.70
N GLN A 91 22.47 -21.57 -44.68
CA GLN A 91 21.89 -20.55 -43.79
C GLN A 91 22.95 -19.88 -42.91
N LYS A 92 23.97 -20.65 -42.49
CA LYS A 92 25.17 -20.10 -41.81
C LYS A 92 26.00 -19.20 -42.73
N TRP A 93 26.02 -19.48 -44.03
CA TRP A 93 26.72 -18.66 -45.03
C TRP A 93 25.98 -17.34 -45.34
N PHE A 94 24.65 -17.32 -45.18
CA PHE A 94 23.83 -16.10 -45.30
C PHE A 94 23.78 -15.26 -44.01
N GLY A 95 24.51 -15.61 -42.95
CA GLY A 95 24.51 -14.88 -41.67
C GLY A 95 23.22 -15.03 -40.85
N VAL A 96 22.35 -15.98 -41.21
CA VAL A 96 21.08 -16.23 -40.52
C VAL A 96 21.30 -16.77 -39.10
N ASP A 97 22.45 -17.40 -38.84
CA ASP A 97 22.87 -17.82 -37.50
C ASP A 97 23.31 -16.63 -36.63
N ILE A 98 24.07 -15.69 -37.20
CA ILE A 98 24.48 -14.44 -36.53
C ILE A 98 23.26 -13.57 -36.21
N GLU A 99 22.29 -13.47 -37.13
CA GLU A 99 21.03 -12.75 -36.89
C GLU A 99 20.16 -13.41 -35.81
N HIS A 100 20.16 -14.75 -35.73
CA HIS A 100 19.45 -15.48 -34.69
C HIS A 100 20.11 -15.31 -33.31
N ASP A 101 21.44 -15.39 -33.26
CA ASP A 101 22.22 -15.14 -32.06
C ASP A 101 22.04 -13.68 -31.60
N GLN A 102 22.03 -12.71 -32.52
CA GLN A 102 21.75 -11.31 -32.21
C GLN A 102 20.32 -11.11 -31.71
N THR A 103 19.33 -11.81 -32.27
CA THR A 103 17.93 -11.76 -31.82
C THR A 103 17.79 -12.33 -30.40
N GLN A 104 18.50 -13.43 -30.11
CA GLN A 104 18.51 -14.06 -28.80
C GLN A 104 19.22 -13.18 -27.76
N LEU A 105 20.36 -12.59 -28.10
CA LEU A 105 21.09 -11.64 -27.23
C LEU A 105 20.24 -10.40 -26.92
N ASN A 106 19.62 -9.79 -27.95
CA ASN A 106 18.73 -8.64 -27.76
C ASN A 106 17.51 -8.99 -26.89
N TYR A 107 16.96 -10.20 -27.03
CA TYR A 107 15.89 -10.69 -26.17
C TYR A 107 16.33 -10.79 -24.71
N LEU A 108 17.49 -11.41 -24.46
CA LEU A 108 18.03 -11.58 -23.10
C LEU A 108 18.38 -10.24 -22.46
N HIS A 109 19.06 -9.34 -23.16
CA HIS A 109 19.32 -7.98 -22.68
C HIS A 109 18.03 -7.23 -22.33
N GLY A 110 16.99 -7.38 -23.17
CA GLY A 110 15.69 -6.77 -22.90
C GLY A 110 14.94 -7.41 -21.74
N LEU A 111 15.27 -8.64 -21.35
CA LEU A 111 14.69 -9.33 -20.20
C LEU A 111 15.44 -8.94 -18.92
N ASP A 112 16.77 -8.88 -18.97
CA ASP A 112 17.61 -8.38 -17.88
C ASP A 112 17.24 -6.93 -17.53
N ALA A 113 17.04 -6.06 -18.52
CA ALA A 113 16.60 -4.68 -18.28
C ALA A 113 15.25 -4.58 -17.55
N LEU A 114 14.30 -5.49 -17.85
CA LEU A 114 13.01 -5.56 -17.14
C LEU A 114 13.17 -6.07 -15.71
N ILE A 115 14.05 -7.06 -15.50
CA ILE A 115 14.37 -7.57 -14.16
C ILE A 115 15.01 -6.47 -13.31
N GLU A 116 15.99 -5.75 -13.83
CA GLU A 116 16.63 -4.63 -13.14
C GLU A 116 15.64 -3.50 -12.83
N GLN A 117 14.74 -3.18 -13.76
CA GLN A 117 13.70 -2.18 -13.52
C GLN A 117 12.75 -2.62 -12.41
N ALA A 118 12.31 -3.89 -12.43
CA ALA A 118 11.46 -4.45 -11.40
C ALA A 118 12.17 -4.50 -10.03
N ASP A 119 13.48 -4.82 -10.00
CA ASP A 119 14.28 -4.78 -8.77
C ASP A 119 14.32 -3.38 -8.15
N ARG A 120 14.66 -2.35 -8.95
CA ARG A 120 14.66 -0.95 -8.47
C ARG A 120 13.29 -0.53 -7.93
N LEU A 121 12.21 -0.83 -8.65
CA LEU A 121 10.85 -0.54 -8.22
C LEU A 121 10.48 -1.30 -6.94
N SER A 122 10.92 -2.55 -6.80
CA SER A 122 10.67 -3.36 -5.60
C SER A 122 11.34 -2.79 -4.35
N GLN A 123 12.57 -2.27 -4.49
CA GLN A 123 13.30 -1.64 -3.40
C GLN A 123 12.65 -0.31 -2.99
N GLN A 124 12.25 0.50 -3.97
CA GLN A 124 11.51 1.74 -3.71
C GLN A 124 10.16 1.46 -3.04
N LEU A 125 9.44 0.44 -3.51
CA LEU A 125 8.17 0.03 -2.92
C LEU A 125 8.35 -0.44 -1.47
N ALA A 126 9.41 -1.19 -1.15
CA ALA A 126 9.70 -1.61 0.21
C ALA A 126 9.89 -0.42 1.17
N VAL A 127 10.61 0.62 0.73
CA VAL A 127 10.80 1.85 1.51
C VAL A 127 9.47 2.60 1.67
N GLU A 128 8.65 2.68 0.62
CA GLU A 128 7.36 3.37 0.68
C GLU A 128 6.36 2.65 1.58
N ILE A 129 6.36 1.31 1.57
CA ILE A 129 5.58 0.49 2.50
C ILE A 129 5.97 0.81 3.96
N GLN A 130 7.27 0.93 4.26
CA GLN A 130 7.74 1.27 5.60
C GLN A 130 7.29 2.67 6.03
N LYS A 131 7.40 3.66 5.13
CA LYS A 131 6.89 5.02 5.39
C LYS A 131 5.37 5.01 5.61
N SER A 132 4.63 4.26 4.80
CA SER A 132 3.19 4.09 4.95
C SER A 132 2.83 3.51 6.31
N GLN A 133 3.55 2.49 6.78
CA GLN A 133 3.34 1.90 8.10
C GLN A 133 3.49 2.94 9.23
N SER A 134 4.55 3.75 9.18
CA SER A 134 4.76 4.82 10.16
C SER A 134 3.64 5.86 10.12
N ARG A 135 3.15 6.24 8.93
CA ARG A 135 2.04 7.19 8.78
C ARG A 135 0.74 6.64 9.35
N ILE A 136 0.44 5.37 9.08
CA ILE A 136 -0.73 4.69 9.64
C ILE A 136 -0.66 4.68 11.16
N GLN A 137 0.49 4.36 11.75
CA GLN A 137 0.65 4.41 13.21
C GLN A 137 0.42 5.81 13.79
N GLN A 138 0.91 6.86 13.14
CA GLN A 138 0.65 8.25 13.53
C GLN A 138 -0.84 8.60 13.42
N LEU A 139 -1.50 8.18 12.34
CA LEU A 139 -2.94 8.37 12.13
C LEU A 139 -3.77 7.68 13.21
N LEU A 140 -3.39 6.47 13.62
CA LEU A 140 -4.04 5.76 14.72
C LEU A 140 -3.90 6.51 16.06
N GLY A 141 -2.71 7.02 16.37
CA GLY A 141 -2.51 7.85 17.56
C GLY A 141 -3.33 9.15 17.54
N LEU A 142 -3.40 9.83 16.38
CA LEU A 142 -4.24 11.02 16.21
C LEU A 142 -5.74 10.70 16.27
N ARG A 143 -6.14 9.50 15.86
CA ARG A 143 -7.52 9.00 15.97
C ARG A 143 -7.91 8.76 17.43
N GLU A 144 -7.03 8.17 18.24
CA GLU A 144 -7.24 8.03 19.68
C GLU A 144 -7.39 9.40 20.36
N GLN A 145 -6.54 10.36 20.00
CA GLN A 145 -6.68 11.74 20.48
C GLN A 145 -8.02 12.36 20.04
N MET A 146 -8.44 12.16 18.79
CA MET A 146 -9.74 12.66 18.33
C MET A 146 -10.89 12.07 19.15
N ALA A 147 -10.82 10.78 19.50
CA ALA A 147 -11.81 10.14 20.34
C ALA A 147 -11.88 10.77 21.74
N LEU A 148 -10.73 11.05 22.36
CA LEU A 148 -10.68 11.77 23.64
C LEU A 148 -11.34 13.15 23.56
N TYR A 149 -11.06 13.91 22.50
CA TYR A 149 -11.68 15.23 22.27
C TYR A 149 -13.20 15.12 22.05
N ILE A 150 -13.67 14.11 21.31
CA ILE A 150 -15.10 13.89 21.09
C ILE A 150 -15.80 13.50 22.39
N VAL A 151 -15.27 12.54 23.14
CA VAL A 151 -15.83 12.09 24.43
C VAL A 151 -15.85 13.22 25.44
N ALA A 152 -14.75 13.97 25.59
CA ALA A 152 -14.70 15.13 26.47
C ALA A 152 -15.78 16.17 26.14
N ALA A 153 -15.97 16.46 24.85
CA ALA A 153 -16.99 17.40 24.39
C ALA A 153 -18.43 16.88 24.63
N GLN A 154 -18.67 15.59 24.43
CA GLN A 154 -19.98 14.96 24.69
C GLN A 154 -20.31 14.98 26.19
N GLU A 155 -19.38 14.58 27.05
CA GLU A 155 -19.58 14.61 28.49
C GLU A 155 -19.75 16.05 28.99
N PHE A 156 -18.95 16.99 28.49
CA PHE A 156 -19.10 18.41 28.82
C PHE A 156 -20.46 18.97 28.41
N LEU A 157 -20.98 18.56 27.24
CA LEU A 157 -22.32 18.94 26.78
C LEU A 157 -23.42 18.36 27.68
N GLY A 158 -23.23 17.16 28.22
CA GLY A 158 -24.14 16.53 29.19
C GLY A 158 -24.13 17.21 30.56
N GLU A 159 -22.95 17.65 31.02
CA GLU A 159 -22.78 18.38 32.27
C GLU A 159 -23.17 19.87 32.15
N TYR A 160 -23.18 20.42 30.92
CA TYR A 160 -23.46 21.82 30.59
C TYR A 160 -24.64 22.43 31.35
N PRO A 161 -25.84 21.80 31.43
CA PRO A 161 -27.00 22.39 32.11
C PRO A 161 -26.77 22.67 33.61
N ALA A 162 -25.84 21.96 34.26
CA ALA A 162 -25.53 22.16 35.68
C ALA A 162 -24.66 23.41 35.93
N PHE A 163 -23.92 23.86 34.93
CA PHE A 163 -23.02 25.03 35.04
C PHE A 163 -23.72 26.36 34.86
N ILE A 164 -24.99 26.35 34.44
CA ILE A 164 -25.66 27.53 33.91
C ILE A 164 -26.84 27.87 34.78
N ARG A 165 -26.58 28.75 35.75
CA ARG A 165 -27.65 29.34 36.56
C ARG A 165 -28.15 30.66 35.96
N HIS A 166 -27.32 31.38 35.19
CA HIS A 166 -27.61 32.75 34.72
C HIS A 166 -27.12 33.04 33.27
N GLN A 167 -27.30 32.15 32.29
CA GLN A 167 -26.93 32.47 30.90
C GLN A 167 -27.96 33.32 30.17
N HIS A 168 -27.45 34.10 29.23
CA HIS A 168 -28.23 34.95 28.34
C HIS A 168 -29.13 34.10 27.42
N PRO A 169 -30.39 34.48 27.17
CA PRO A 169 -31.35 33.72 26.36
C PRO A 169 -30.97 33.51 24.88
N LEU A 170 -29.84 34.08 24.42
CA LEU A 170 -29.30 33.91 23.06
C LEU A 170 -28.02 33.05 23.03
N ASP A 171 -27.66 32.41 24.15
CA ASP A 171 -26.49 31.56 24.20
C ASP A 171 -26.76 30.18 23.58
N HIS A 172 -26.47 30.07 22.29
CA HIS A 172 -26.57 28.82 21.53
C HIS A 172 -25.32 27.93 21.66
N PHE A 173 -24.51 28.06 22.72
CA PHE A 173 -23.26 27.28 22.86
C PHE A 173 -23.50 25.77 22.80
N SER A 174 -24.49 25.24 23.53
CA SER A 174 -24.86 23.81 23.50
C SER A 174 -25.10 23.32 22.06
N GLU A 175 -25.87 24.07 21.28
CA GLU A 175 -26.14 23.75 19.88
C GLU A 175 -24.89 23.81 19.01
N ARG A 176 -24.04 24.85 19.19
CA ARG A 176 -22.79 24.99 18.43
C ARG A 176 -21.81 23.85 18.75
N LEU A 177 -21.68 23.48 20.02
CA LEU A 177 -20.81 22.39 20.46
C LEU A 177 -21.33 21.04 19.93
N SER A 178 -22.63 20.79 20.02
CA SER A 178 -23.27 19.61 19.41
C SER A 178 -22.98 19.51 17.91
N LYS A 179 -23.14 20.61 17.16
CA LYS A 179 -22.79 20.66 15.74
C LYS A 179 -21.32 20.36 15.49
N LYS A 180 -20.40 20.94 16.28
CA LYS A 180 -18.96 20.69 16.16
C LYS A 180 -18.63 19.22 16.44
N ILE A 181 -19.22 18.60 17.47
CA ILE A 181 -19.07 17.15 17.76
C ILE A 181 -19.48 16.31 16.55
N ASN A 182 -20.67 16.56 15.99
CA ASN A 182 -21.15 15.82 14.81
C ASN A 182 -20.23 16.01 13.59
N SER A 183 -19.71 17.23 13.38
CA SER A 183 -18.71 17.49 12.33
C SER A 183 -17.41 16.72 12.55
N LEU A 184 -16.89 16.69 13.79
CA LEU A 184 -15.68 15.94 14.12
C LEU A 184 -15.87 14.43 13.94
N GLN A 185 -17.01 13.88 14.36
CA GLN A 185 -17.34 12.47 14.15
C GLN A 185 -17.44 12.12 12.66
N THR A 186 -18.10 12.96 11.87
CA THR A 186 -18.25 12.75 10.42
C THR A 186 -16.88 12.80 9.72
N LEU A 187 -16.05 13.78 10.08
CA LEU A 187 -14.70 13.91 9.55
C LEU A 187 -13.83 12.71 9.94
N GLN A 188 -13.89 12.26 11.20
CA GLN A 188 -13.13 11.11 11.65
C GLN A 188 -13.61 9.82 10.95
N ALA A 189 -14.90 9.64 10.71
CA ALA A 189 -15.41 8.52 9.94
C ALA A 189 -14.86 8.52 8.49
N SER A 190 -14.78 9.70 7.85
CA SER A 190 -14.14 9.83 6.54
C SER A 190 -12.64 9.49 6.59
N ASN A 191 -11.94 9.91 7.66
CA ASN A 191 -10.52 9.61 7.83
C ASN A 191 -10.29 8.12 8.12
N ASP A 192 -11.19 7.46 8.85
CA ASP A 192 -11.16 6.02 9.11
C ASP A 192 -11.30 5.21 7.82
N LEU A 193 -12.13 5.65 6.88
CA LEU A 193 -12.22 5.05 5.54
C LEU A 193 -10.89 5.21 4.78
N ALA A 194 -10.27 6.38 4.84
CA ALA A 194 -8.98 6.63 4.20
C ALA A 194 -7.85 5.77 4.82
N ILE A 195 -7.81 5.65 6.16
CA ILE A 195 -6.89 4.76 6.88
C ILE A 195 -7.10 3.31 6.44
N THR A 196 -8.35 2.85 6.35
CA THR A 196 -8.68 1.51 5.87
C THR A 196 -8.19 1.29 4.44
N GLN A 197 -8.38 2.27 3.56
CA GLN A 197 -7.87 2.21 2.19
C GLN A 197 -6.33 2.13 2.15
N MET A 198 -5.64 2.85 3.05
CA MET A 198 -4.18 2.74 3.17
C MET A 198 -3.72 1.34 3.59
N PHE A 199 -4.39 0.72 4.57
CA PHE A 199 -4.11 -0.65 4.97
C PHE A 199 -4.28 -1.62 3.80
N LEU A 200 -5.38 -1.51 3.05
CA LEU A 200 -5.64 -2.34 1.88
C LEU A 200 -4.56 -2.18 0.82
N THR A 201 -4.19 -0.94 0.49
CA THR A 201 -3.13 -0.67 -0.48
C THR A 201 -1.80 -1.25 0.00
N GLN A 202 -1.46 -1.11 1.28
CA GLN A 202 -0.24 -1.67 1.84
C GLN A 202 -0.19 -3.19 1.76
N GLN A 203 -1.31 -3.87 2.07
CA GLN A 203 -1.40 -5.33 1.96
C GLN A 203 -1.21 -5.81 0.52
N LEU A 204 -1.81 -5.12 -0.46
CA LEU A 204 -1.61 -5.41 -1.87
C LEU A 204 -0.15 -5.24 -2.28
N SER A 205 0.50 -4.15 -1.82
CA SER A 205 1.92 -3.89 -2.09
C SER A 205 2.83 -4.96 -1.46
N PHE A 206 2.55 -5.42 -0.25
CA PHE A 206 3.28 -6.53 0.39
C PHE A 206 3.15 -7.83 -0.40
N GLY A 207 1.93 -8.22 -0.77
CA GLY A 207 1.70 -9.44 -1.54
C GLY A 207 2.41 -9.43 -2.90
N LEU A 208 2.42 -8.27 -3.58
CA LEU A 208 3.16 -8.07 -4.81
C LEU A 208 4.67 -8.20 -4.58
N LEU A 209 5.20 -7.55 -3.55
CA LEU A 209 6.63 -7.53 -3.23
C LEU A 209 7.15 -8.93 -2.85
N ASP A 210 6.44 -9.66 -2.00
CA ASP A 210 6.87 -10.97 -1.52
C ASP A 210 6.99 -11.99 -2.66
N ARG A 211 5.96 -12.06 -3.52
CA ARG A 211 5.94 -12.97 -4.68
C ARG A 211 6.96 -12.57 -5.73
N PHE A 212 7.18 -11.26 -5.93
CA PHE A 212 8.24 -10.80 -6.82
C PHE A 212 9.63 -11.16 -6.28
N LYS A 213 9.89 -11.00 -4.97
CA LYS A 213 11.15 -11.41 -4.36
C LYS A 213 11.40 -12.91 -4.47
N GLU A 214 10.38 -13.73 -4.32
CA GLU A 214 10.47 -15.18 -4.56
C GLU A 214 10.91 -15.48 -6.00
N ALA A 215 10.27 -14.83 -6.98
CA ALA A 215 10.65 -14.94 -8.38
C ALA A 215 12.09 -14.47 -8.64
N GLN A 216 12.50 -13.35 -8.03
CA GLN A 216 13.83 -12.76 -8.17
C GLN A 216 14.94 -13.62 -7.57
N GLN A 217 14.75 -14.17 -6.39
CA GLN A 217 15.82 -14.84 -5.64
C GLN A 217 16.01 -16.29 -6.05
N VAL A 218 14.94 -16.98 -6.46
CA VAL A 218 14.96 -18.42 -6.70
C VAL A 218 14.69 -18.75 -8.17
N LEU A 219 13.60 -18.24 -8.72
CA LEU A 219 13.08 -18.72 -10.01
C LEU A 219 13.80 -18.13 -11.22
N ILE A 220 14.14 -16.83 -11.18
CA ILE A 220 14.93 -16.16 -12.23
C ILE A 220 16.32 -16.80 -12.35
N PRO A 221 17.11 -16.97 -11.27
CA PRO A 221 18.41 -17.63 -11.33
C PRO A 221 18.32 -19.08 -11.81
N ALA A 222 17.33 -19.85 -11.35
CA ALA A 222 17.11 -21.21 -11.80
C ALA A 222 16.84 -21.28 -13.31
N TRP A 223 15.99 -20.38 -13.82
CA TRP A 223 15.70 -20.29 -15.25
C TRP A 223 16.94 -19.91 -16.06
N GLN A 224 17.71 -18.90 -15.62
CA GLN A 224 18.96 -18.50 -16.27
C GLN A 224 19.99 -19.64 -16.29
N TYR A 225 20.05 -20.44 -15.23
CA TYR A 225 20.92 -21.61 -15.15
C TYR A 225 20.55 -22.68 -16.17
N HIS A 226 19.27 -23.07 -16.24
CA HIS A 226 18.79 -24.06 -17.22
C HIS A 226 18.91 -23.55 -18.66
N LEU A 227 18.74 -22.25 -18.87
CA LEU A 227 18.96 -21.62 -20.16
C LEU A 227 20.41 -21.81 -20.61
N LYS A 228 21.39 -21.46 -19.76
CA LYS A 228 22.83 -21.65 -20.05
C LYS A 228 23.17 -23.12 -20.31
N GLN A 229 22.63 -24.05 -19.51
CA GLN A 229 22.82 -25.49 -19.73
C GLN A 229 22.26 -25.97 -21.07
N SER A 230 21.05 -25.56 -21.45
CA SER A 230 20.41 -25.95 -22.71
C SER A 230 21.17 -25.48 -23.96
N MET A 231 21.85 -24.33 -23.85
CA MET A 231 22.67 -23.75 -24.92
C MET A 231 23.94 -24.58 -25.16
N GLN A 232 24.56 -25.04 -24.07
CA GLN A 232 25.78 -25.85 -24.07
C GLN A 232 25.48 -27.33 -24.42
N ASN A 233 24.43 -27.90 -23.83
CA ASN A 233 24.05 -29.31 -23.96
C ASN A 233 22.56 -29.43 -24.31
N SER A 234 22.27 -29.72 -25.57
CA SER A 234 20.90 -29.83 -26.10
C SER A 234 20.26 -31.19 -25.81
N SER A 235 20.40 -31.70 -24.58
CA SER A 235 19.73 -32.93 -24.16
C SER A 235 18.23 -32.68 -23.93
N ALA A 236 17.39 -33.66 -24.25
CA ALA A 236 15.94 -33.57 -24.02
C ALA A 236 15.59 -33.31 -22.54
N LEU A 237 16.42 -33.81 -21.63
CA LEU A 237 16.24 -33.66 -20.18
C LEU A 237 16.53 -32.23 -19.69
N GLU A 238 17.52 -31.55 -20.26
CA GLU A 238 17.79 -30.13 -19.92
C GLU A 238 16.76 -29.17 -20.54
N LEU A 239 16.22 -29.49 -21.72
CA LEU A 239 15.10 -28.74 -22.29
C LEU A 239 13.83 -28.85 -21.43
N GLN A 240 13.53 -30.05 -20.91
CA GLN A 240 12.38 -30.26 -20.02
C GLN A 240 12.51 -29.48 -18.70
N LYS A 241 13.73 -29.42 -18.13
CA LYS A 241 14.00 -28.62 -16.92
C LYS A 241 13.86 -27.11 -17.17
N LEU A 242 14.32 -26.63 -18.33
CA LEU A 242 14.14 -25.23 -18.75
C LEU A 242 12.65 -24.87 -18.86
N ASP A 243 11.86 -25.71 -19.54
CA ASP A 243 10.42 -25.52 -19.71
C ASP A 243 9.70 -25.48 -18.35
N HIS A 244 10.03 -26.42 -17.45
CA HIS A 244 9.45 -26.48 -16.10
C HIS A 244 9.81 -25.27 -15.24
N SER A 245 11.08 -24.84 -15.27
CA SER A 245 11.55 -23.66 -14.54
C SER A 245 10.85 -22.39 -15.03
N ARG A 246 10.68 -22.25 -16.35
CA ARG A 246 9.93 -21.15 -16.96
C ARG A 246 8.45 -21.16 -16.55
N GLU A 247 7.79 -22.32 -16.58
CA GLU A 247 6.37 -22.43 -16.19
C GLU A 247 6.17 -22.09 -14.70
N SER A 248 7.08 -22.52 -13.85
CA SER A 248 7.08 -22.18 -12.42
C SER A 248 7.23 -20.67 -12.21
N LEU A 249 8.18 -20.04 -12.92
CA LEU A 249 8.38 -18.59 -12.91
C LEU A 249 7.13 -17.83 -13.40
N LEU A 250 6.54 -18.24 -14.52
CA LEU A 250 5.30 -17.67 -15.04
C LEU A 250 4.14 -17.79 -14.06
N THR A 251 4.04 -18.91 -13.35
CA THR A 251 2.98 -19.17 -12.37
C THR A 251 3.09 -18.19 -11.20
N ILE A 252 4.28 -18.06 -10.60
CA ILE A 252 4.49 -17.17 -9.45
C ILE A 252 4.34 -15.69 -9.83
N LEU A 253 4.82 -15.29 -11.00
CA LEU A 253 4.65 -13.92 -11.49
C LEU A 253 3.18 -13.61 -11.79
N ARG A 254 2.42 -14.53 -12.38
CA ARG A 254 0.97 -14.35 -12.58
C ARG A 254 0.25 -14.24 -11.24
N GLN A 255 0.58 -15.11 -10.29
CA GLN A 255 0.06 -15.01 -8.93
C GLN A 255 0.40 -13.66 -8.30
N SER A 256 1.58 -13.08 -8.54
CA SER A 256 1.93 -11.75 -8.00
C SER A 256 0.98 -10.64 -8.46
N LEU A 257 0.34 -10.80 -9.62
CA LEU A 257 -0.63 -9.85 -10.18
C LEU A 257 -2.08 -10.16 -9.79
N GLU A 258 -2.36 -11.36 -9.28
CA GLU A 258 -3.70 -11.74 -8.82
C GLU A 258 -4.03 -11.01 -7.52
N LYS A 259 -5.03 -10.11 -7.59
CA LYS A 259 -5.64 -9.52 -6.40
C LYS A 259 -6.34 -10.62 -5.61
N ARG A 260 -5.71 -11.10 -4.53
CA ARG A 260 -6.48 -11.82 -3.51
C ARG A 260 -7.21 -10.80 -2.65
N VAL A 261 -8.49 -10.62 -2.93
CA VAL A 261 -9.46 -10.25 -1.91
C VAL A 261 -9.84 -11.58 -1.26
N GLU A 262 -9.16 -11.97 -0.19
CA GLU A 262 -9.66 -13.08 0.62
C GLU A 262 -10.90 -12.59 1.40
N PRO A 263 -11.98 -13.39 1.46
CA PRO A 263 -13.25 -13.03 2.10
C PRO A 263 -13.13 -12.95 3.62
#